data_AF-A0A922L057-F1
#
_entry.id   AF-A0A922L057-F1
#
_cell.length_a   1.000
_cell.length_b   1.000
_cell.length_c   1.000
_cell.angle_alpha   90.00
_cell.angle_beta   90.00
_cell.angle_gamma   90.00
#
_symmetry.space_group_name_H-M   'P 1'
#
loop_
_entity.id
_entity.type
_entity.pdbx_description
1 polymer ?
#
loop_
_entity_poly.entity_id
_entity_poly.type
_entity_poly.pdbx_seq_one_letter_code
_entity_poly.pdbx_strand_id
1 'polypeptide(L)'
;MEKQTNHNQQKDIPILNFSNYNQWRTLMMTRLMEKGLDKVVWGNENDPSLPSEMNAEALLFIYKHLDHTLRRRFRNERNAKHLWTELTGYFERSKSTFITFIRLKCQMGKSRDYCTQFFTMIEHLRMYGIQFDENVIQELFLSKLPAEFDSLIHSIRYDTQHRAYTLEELKSLIFYYESLFEQQNAKQHCQHHQQQQQQQQQQHPMNNFWIPNRFSQPFFHPQFTFIPQNFANPYTNQQQQQYPMNNFWIPNGFSQPFFHPQFTFIPQNFANPYTNQQQHQTNYIPISKR
;
A
#
# COMPACT_ATOMS: atom_id res chain seq x y z
N MET A 1 -4.07 -45.16 43.34
CA MET A 1 -4.95 -44.96 42.17
C MET A 1 -5.12 -43.46 41.97
N GLU A 2 -4.18 -42.85 41.26
CA GLU A 2 -4.27 -41.45 40.86
C GLU A 2 -5.10 -41.37 39.57
N LYS A 3 -6.26 -40.72 39.66
CA LYS A 3 -7.05 -40.35 38.47
C LYS A 3 -6.31 -39.21 37.77
N GLN A 4 -5.63 -39.53 36.68
CA GLN A 4 -5.23 -38.55 35.68
C GLN A 4 -6.49 -37.94 35.06
N THR A 5 -6.85 -36.72 35.47
CA THR A 5 -7.81 -35.89 34.75
C THR A 5 -7.16 -35.41 33.47
N ASN A 6 -7.36 -36.18 32.40
CA ASN A 6 -6.99 -35.84 31.04
C ASN A 6 -7.94 -34.74 30.54
N HIS A 7 -7.71 -33.49 30.95
CA HIS A 7 -8.33 -32.33 30.33
C HIS A 7 -7.60 -32.04 29.01
N ASN A 8 -7.93 -32.82 27.98
CA ASN A 8 -7.86 -32.34 26.61
C ASN A 8 -8.83 -31.16 26.53
N GLN A 9 -8.32 -29.95 26.78
CA GLN A 9 -9.03 -28.71 26.47
C GLN A 9 -9.29 -28.73 24.97
N GLN A 10 -10.48 -29.18 24.60
CA GLN A 10 -10.99 -29.13 23.24
C GLN A 10 -11.15 -27.63 22.91
N LYS A 11 -10.06 -26.97 22.47
CA LYS A 11 -10.06 -25.56 22.11
C LYS A 11 -11.18 -25.37 21.10
N ASP A 12 -12.20 -24.62 21.52
CA ASP A 12 -13.34 -24.30 20.67
C ASP A 12 -12.85 -23.46 19.49
N ILE A 13 -13.45 -23.64 18.32
CA ILE A 13 -13.06 -22.86 17.15
C ILE A 13 -13.64 -21.45 17.35
N PRO A 14 -12.80 -20.39 17.40
CA PRO A 14 -13.29 -19.04 17.60
C PRO A 14 -14.17 -18.59 16.43
N ILE A 15 -14.99 -17.55 16.63
CA ILE A 15 -15.66 -16.89 15.50
C ILE A 15 -14.61 -16.21 14.62
N LEU A 16 -14.62 -16.50 13.33
CA LEU A 16 -13.64 -16.02 12.36
C LEU A 16 -13.69 -14.50 12.21
N ASN A 17 -12.53 -13.87 12.33
CA ASN A 17 -12.30 -12.46 12.02
C ASN A 17 -10.86 -12.26 11.48
N PHE A 18 -10.51 -11.01 11.19
CA PHE A 18 -9.18 -10.67 10.66
C PHE A 18 -8.03 -11.07 11.60
N SER A 19 -8.15 -10.80 12.90
CA SER A 19 -7.06 -10.99 13.86
C SER A 19 -6.78 -12.45 14.15
N ASN A 20 -7.79 -13.33 14.04
CA ASN A 20 -7.64 -14.75 14.37
C ASN A 20 -7.59 -15.69 13.15
N TYR A 21 -7.64 -15.20 11.91
CA TYR A 21 -7.75 -16.04 10.71
C TYR A 21 -6.75 -17.20 10.66
N ASN A 22 -5.46 -16.98 10.97
CA ASN A 22 -4.46 -18.05 10.91
C ASN A 22 -4.72 -19.15 11.95
N GLN A 23 -5.10 -18.76 13.18
CA GLN A 23 -5.45 -19.70 14.24
C GLN A 23 -6.75 -20.43 13.89
N TRP A 24 -7.77 -19.69 13.46
CA TRP A 24 -9.05 -20.23 13.01
C TRP A 24 -8.85 -21.26 11.91
N ARG A 25 -8.07 -20.92 10.87
CA ARG A 25 -7.77 -21.80 9.73
C ARG A 25 -7.15 -23.10 10.22
N THR A 26 -6.17 -23.03 11.10
CA THR A 26 -5.48 -24.21 11.65
C THR A 26 -6.46 -25.10 12.43
N LEU A 27 -7.24 -24.52 13.35
CA LEU A 27 -8.21 -25.27 14.15
C LEU A 27 -9.33 -25.87 13.29
N MET A 28 -9.86 -25.09 12.35
CA MET A 28 -10.91 -25.54 11.43
C MET A 28 -10.41 -26.69 10.55
N MET A 29 -9.18 -26.60 10.04
CA MET A 29 -8.56 -27.70 9.28
C MET A 29 -8.50 -28.98 10.10
N THR A 30 -8.00 -28.92 11.33
CA THR A 30 -7.92 -30.07 12.23
C THR A 30 -9.30 -30.69 12.49
N ARG A 31 -10.33 -29.87 12.76
CA ARG A 31 -11.68 -30.38 13.01
C ARG A 31 -12.34 -31.01 11.79
N LEU A 32 -12.11 -30.45 10.61
CA LEU A 32 -12.61 -31.03 9.37
C LEU A 32 -11.98 -32.41 9.13
N MET A 33 -10.67 -32.57 9.38
CA MET A 33 -9.99 -33.87 9.31
C MET A 33 -10.52 -34.86 10.36
N GLU A 34 -10.70 -34.44 11.62
CA GLU A 34 -11.27 -35.28 12.69
C GLU A 34 -12.67 -35.81 12.33
N LYS A 35 -13.43 -35.04 11.55
CA LYS A 35 -14.77 -35.40 11.09
C LYS A 35 -14.79 -36.13 9.74
N GLY A 36 -13.63 -36.30 9.09
CA GLY A 36 -13.54 -36.86 7.74
C GLY A 36 -14.14 -35.96 6.65
N LEU A 37 -14.34 -34.67 6.94
CA LEU A 37 -14.90 -33.67 6.01
C LEU A 37 -13.82 -32.95 5.19
N ASP A 38 -12.55 -33.28 5.43
CA ASP A 38 -11.40 -32.74 4.73
C ASP A 38 -11.45 -32.96 3.22
N LYS A 39 -11.91 -34.15 2.80
CA LYS A 39 -11.96 -34.56 1.39
C LYS A 39 -12.88 -33.67 0.54
N VAL A 40 -13.98 -33.16 1.10
CA VAL A 40 -14.88 -32.26 0.37
C VAL A 40 -14.38 -30.82 0.31
N VAL A 41 -13.39 -30.46 1.14
CA VAL A 41 -12.80 -29.11 1.16
C VAL A 41 -11.50 -29.03 0.36
N TRP A 42 -10.64 -30.05 0.42
CA TRP A 42 -9.34 -30.06 -0.27
C TRP A 42 -9.20 -31.13 -1.35
N GLY A 43 -10.16 -32.05 -1.47
CA GLY A 43 -10.13 -33.10 -2.48
C GLY A 43 -10.50 -32.61 -3.88
N ASN A 44 -10.47 -33.56 -4.81
CA ASN A 44 -10.86 -33.33 -6.20
C ASN A 44 -12.38 -33.14 -6.29
N GLU A 45 -12.82 -32.08 -6.97
CA GLU A 45 -14.24 -31.68 -7.08
C GLU A 45 -15.15 -32.72 -7.75
N ASN A 46 -14.55 -33.62 -8.53
CA ASN A 46 -15.26 -34.60 -9.33
C ASN A 46 -15.08 -36.02 -8.79
N ASP A 47 -14.73 -36.20 -7.51
CA ASP A 47 -14.72 -37.53 -6.92
C ASP A 47 -16.17 -38.01 -6.73
N PRO A 48 -16.69 -38.90 -7.60
CA PRO A 48 -18.08 -39.32 -7.54
C PRO A 48 -18.34 -40.24 -6.33
N SER A 49 -17.30 -40.59 -5.58
CA SER A 49 -17.41 -41.41 -4.36
C SER A 49 -17.80 -40.61 -3.12
N LEU A 50 -17.78 -39.27 -3.16
CA LEU A 50 -18.10 -38.43 -2.01
C LEU A 50 -19.62 -38.15 -1.92
N PRO A 51 -20.28 -38.53 -0.81
CA PRO A 51 -21.69 -38.20 -0.57
C PRO A 51 -21.96 -36.70 -0.60
N SER A 52 -23.06 -36.29 -1.21
CA SER A 52 -23.49 -34.88 -1.29
C SER A 52 -23.74 -34.25 0.08
N GLU A 53 -24.11 -35.08 1.05
CA GLU A 53 -24.36 -34.76 2.45
C GLU A 53 -23.09 -34.28 3.14
N MET A 54 -21.92 -34.81 2.79
CA MET A 54 -20.64 -34.39 3.38
C MET A 54 -20.31 -32.94 3.01
N ASN A 55 -20.60 -32.52 1.77
CA ASN A 55 -20.43 -31.12 1.38
C ASN A 55 -21.37 -30.20 2.20
N ALA A 56 -22.64 -30.57 2.35
CA ALA A 56 -23.59 -29.78 3.14
C ALA A 56 -23.16 -29.71 4.62
N GLU A 57 -22.70 -30.81 5.20
CA GLU A 57 -22.19 -30.87 6.57
C GLU A 57 -20.95 -29.99 6.75
N ALA A 58 -19.96 -30.10 5.86
CA ALA A 58 -18.75 -29.26 5.90
C ALA A 58 -19.09 -27.77 5.75
N LEU A 59 -20.00 -27.43 4.85
CA LEU A 59 -20.47 -26.07 4.63
C LEU A 59 -21.11 -25.50 5.90
N LEU A 60 -22.07 -26.22 6.49
CA LEU A 60 -22.74 -25.83 7.75
C LEU A 60 -21.75 -25.70 8.91
N PHE A 61 -20.79 -26.63 8.98
CA PHE A 61 -19.74 -26.63 9.99
C PHE A 61 -18.88 -25.36 9.90
N ILE A 62 -18.43 -24.98 8.70
CA ILE A 62 -17.69 -23.73 8.49
C ILE A 62 -18.54 -22.52 8.86
N TYR A 63 -19.79 -22.45 8.36
CA TYR A 63 -20.71 -21.33 8.59
C TYR A 63 -20.99 -21.05 10.06
N LYS A 64 -21.01 -22.08 10.91
CA LYS A 64 -21.22 -21.93 12.36
C LYS A 64 -20.19 -21.01 13.01
N HIS A 65 -18.98 -20.94 12.46
CA HIS A 65 -17.88 -20.16 12.98
C HIS A 65 -17.63 -18.87 12.19
N LEU A 66 -18.57 -18.44 11.36
CA LEU A 66 -18.53 -17.15 10.67
C LEU A 66 -19.38 -16.11 11.43
N ASP A 67 -18.88 -14.89 11.53
CA ASP A 67 -19.68 -13.78 12.06
C ASP A 67 -20.86 -13.41 11.13
N HIS A 68 -21.71 -12.48 11.55
CA HIS A 68 -22.86 -12.07 10.75
C HIS A 68 -22.46 -11.40 9.42
N THR A 69 -21.32 -10.72 9.37
CA THR A 69 -20.82 -9.97 8.20
C THR A 69 -20.34 -10.93 7.11
N LEU A 70 -19.49 -11.89 7.49
CA LEU A 70 -18.98 -12.94 6.61
C LEU A 70 -20.11 -13.85 6.14
N ARG A 71 -21.05 -14.23 7.03
CA ARG A 71 -22.24 -15.00 6.64
C ARG A 71 -23.06 -14.27 5.58
N ARG A 72 -23.27 -12.96 5.73
CA ARG A 72 -24.00 -12.17 4.73
C ARG A 72 -23.26 -12.10 3.39
N ARG A 73 -21.94 -11.92 3.43
CA ARG A 73 -21.08 -11.83 2.23
C ARG A 73 -21.09 -13.13 1.43
N PHE A 74 -20.97 -14.28 2.10
CA PHE A 74 -20.86 -15.57 1.44
C PHE A 74 -22.18 -16.34 1.36
N ARG A 75 -23.33 -15.76 1.76
CA ARG A 75 -24.63 -16.44 1.91
C ARG A 75 -25.11 -17.32 0.75
N ASN A 76 -24.66 -17.04 -0.47
CA ASN A 76 -25.06 -17.75 -1.68
C ASN A 76 -24.19 -18.99 -1.95
N GLU A 77 -23.12 -19.18 -1.18
CA GLU A 77 -22.19 -20.28 -1.38
C GLU A 77 -22.81 -21.62 -0.99
N ARG A 78 -22.64 -22.61 -1.87
CA ARG A 78 -23.22 -23.96 -1.74
C ARG A 78 -22.16 -25.06 -1.73
N ASN A 79 -20.91 -24.73 -2.01
CA ASN A 79 -19.81 -25.67 -2.04
C ASN A 79 -18.79 -25.32 -0.94
N ALA A 80 -18.47 -26.30 -0.09
CA ALA A 80 -17.58 -26.10 1.05
C ALA A 80 -16.14 -25.74 0.64
N LYS A 81 -15.64 -26.35 -0.44
CA LYS A 81 -14.33 -26.02 -1.03
C LYS A 81 -14.30 -24.61 -1.62
N HIS A 82 -15.36 -24.20 -2.32
CA HIS A 82 -15.45 -22.85 -2.86
C HIS A 82 -15.55 -21.82 -1.72
N LEU A 83 -16.36 -22.08 -0.68
CA LEU A 83 -16.41 -21.24 0.53
C LEU A 83 -15.03 -21.09 1.17
N TRP A 84 -14.32 -22.21 1.35
CA TRP A 84 -12.98 -22.21 1.93
C TRP A 84 -11.98 -21.40 1.10
N THR A 85 -12.04 -21.56 -0.21
CA THR A 85 -11.18 -20.84 -1.17
C THR A 85 -11.47 -19.34 -1.14
N GLU A 86 -12.74 -18.95 -1.18
CA GLU A 86 -13.17 -17.56 -1.11
C GLU A 86 -12.78 -16.89 0.22
N LEU A 87 -12.97 -17.59 1.35
CA LEU A 87 -12.50 -17.13 2.66
C LEU A 87 -10.98 -16.95 2.66
N THR A 88 -10.24 -17.91 2.11
CA THR A 88 -8.78 -17.85 2.02
C THR A 88 -8.34 -16.61 1.23
N GLY A 89 -8.87 -16.44 0.01
CA GLY A 89 -8.55 -15.29 -0.84
C GLY A 89 -9.02 -13.96 -0.24
N TYR A 90 -10.12 -13.95 0.51
CA TYR A 90 -10.57 -12.78 1.26
C TYR A 90 -9.55 -12.33 2.31
N PHE A 91 -9.09 -13.25 3.15
CA PHE A 91 -8.13 -12.90 4.20
C PHE A 91 -6.72 -12.63 3.66
N GLU A 92 -6.29 -13.29 2.59
CA GLU A 92 -5.03 -12.97 1.91
C GLU A 92 -5.04 -11.56 1.31
N ARG A 93 -6.13 -11.17 0.63
CA ARG A 93 -6.32 -9.79 0.15
C ARG A 93 -6.32 -8.80 1.30
N SER A 94 -7.02 -9.09 2.40
CA SER A 94 -7.06 -8.21 3.58
C SER A 94 -5.66 -7.96 4.16
N LYS A 95 -4.81 -9.00 4.25
CA LYS A 95 -3.42 -8.88 4.70
C LYS A 95 -2.59 -8.03 3.74
N SER A 96 -2.74 -8.25 2.43
CA SER A 96 -2.05 -7.47 1.40
C SER A 96 -2.44 -5.98 1.47
N THR A 97 -3.72 -5.68 1.60
CA THR A 97 -4.23 -4.31 1.80
C THR A 97 -3.65 -3.69 3.07
N PHE A 98 -3.63 -4.41 4.19
CA PHE A 98 -3.08 -3.93 5.45
C PHE A 98 -1.57 -3.62 5.37
N ILE A 99 -0.79 -4.50 4.74
CA ILE A 99 0.65 -4.26 4.49
C ILE A 99 0.85 -3.02 3.63
N THR A 100 0.03 -2.86 2.58
CA THR A 100 0.09 -1.69 1.69
C THR A 100 -0.22 -0.41 2.46
N PHE A 101 -1.25 -0.42 3.32
CA PHE A 101 -1.58 0.69 4.19
C PHE A 101 -0.46 1.05 5.17
N ILE A 102 0.19 0.06 5.80
CA ILE A 102 1.34 0.31 6.67
C ILE A 102 2.45 1.03 5.90
N ARG A 103 2.72 0.60 4.67
CA ARG A 103 3.79 1.16 3.81
C ARG A 103 3.44 2.50 3.17
N LEU A 104 2.16 2.88 3.14
CA LEU A 104 1.74 4.16 2.60
C LEU A 104 2.45 5.31 3.33
N LYS A 105 3.08 6.18 2.56
CA LYS A 105 3.72 7.42 3.01
C LYS A 105 3.39 8.54 2.04
N CYS A 106 3.19 9.74 2.57
CA CYS A 106 3.06 10.93 1.74
C CYS A 106 4.44 11.33 1.20
N GLN A 107 4.47 11.76 -0.04
CA GLN A 107 5.63 12.42 -0.65
C GLN A 107 5.34 13.91 -0.76
N MET A 108 6.37 14.73 -0.61
CA MET A 108 6.23 16.17 -0.81
C MET A 108 5.80 16.47 -2.26
N GLY A 109 4.84 17.41 -2.41
CA GLY A 109 4.22 17.74 -3.70
C GLY A 109 3.14 16.74 -4.15
N LYS A 110 2.78 15.76 -3.31
CA LYS A 110 1.79 14.71 -3.61
C LYS A 110 0.76 14.52 -2.50
N SER A 111 0.52 15.55 -1.69
CA SER A 111 -0.44 15.46 -0.58
C SER A 111 -1.86 15.05 -1.02
N ARG A 112 -2.32 15.52 -2.20
CA ARG A 112 -3.65 15.19 -2.73
C ARG A 112 -3.81 13.70 -3.06
N ASP A 113 -2.81 13.12 -3.72
CA ASP A 113 -2.79 11.70 -4.06
C ASP A 113 -2.71 10.85 -2.78
N TYR A 114 -1.87 11.28 -1.83
CA TYR A 114 -1.75 10.64 -0.53
C TYR A 114 -3.09 10.62 0.22
N CYS A 115 -3.79 11.76 0.32
CA CYS A 115 -5.10 11.84 0.96
C CYS A 115 -6.07 10.83 0.33
N THR A 116 -6.17 10.84 -1.00
CA THR A 116 -7.05 9.93 -1.73
C THR A 116 -6.72 8.47 -1.41
N GLN A 117 -5.45 8.08 -1.54
CA GLN A 117 -5.00 6.72 -1.26
C GLN A 117 -5.22 6.31 0.20
N PHE A 118 -4.95 7.20 1.14
CA PHE A 118 -5.11 6.94 2.57
C PHE A 118 -6.57 6.61 2.91
N PHE A 119 -7.52 7.47 2.51
CA PHE A 119 -8.93 7.25 2.81
C PHE A 119 -9.52 6.06 2.06
N THR A 120 -9.10 5.82 0.81
CA THR A 120 -9.47 4.60 0.09
C THR A 120 -8.99 3.34 0.82
N MET A 121 -7.75 3.34 1.34
CA MET A 121 -7.23 2.20 2.10
C MET A 121 -7.96 2.00 3.43
N ILE A 122 -8.27 3.07 4.16
CA ILE A 122 -9.08 2.99 5.39
C ILE A 122 -10.44 2.33 5.10
N GLU A 123 -11.11 2.73 4.02
CA GLU A 123 -12.39 2.14 3.62
C GLU A 123 -12.25 0.67 3.23
N HIS A 124 -11.19 0.31 2.50
CA HIS A 124 -10.90 -1.08 2.17
C HIS A 124 -10.65 -1.93 3.43
N LEU A 125 -9.89 -1.43 4.40
CA LEU A 125 -9.66 -2.11 5.68
C LEU A 125 -10.96 -2.28 6.46
N ARG A 126 -11.84 -1.27 6.45
CA ARG A 126 -13.18 -1.35 7.06
C ARG A 126 -14.01 -2.47 6.44
N MET A 127 -13.98 -2.64 5.11
CA MET A 127 -14.64 -3.74 4.41
C MET A 127 -14.12 -5.13 4.79
N TYR A 128 -12.89 -5.21 5.33
CA TYR A 128 -12.29 -6.43 5.87
C TYR A 128 -12.55 -6.64 7.36
N GLY A 129 -13.32 -5.76 8.02
CA GLY A 129 -13.58 -5.79 9.46
C GLY A 129 -12.45 -5.21 10.30
N ILE A 130 -11.49 -4.50 9.69
CA ILE A 130 -10.42 -3.80 10.37
C ILE A 130 -10.86 -2.35 10.53
N GLN A 131 -11.15 -1.95 11.76
CA GLN A 131 -11.66 -0.61 12.08
C GLN A 131 -10.71 0.09 13.04
N PHE A 132 -10.61 1.41 12.89
CA PHE A 132 -9.82 2.28 13.74
C PHE A 132 -10.74 3.38 14.25
N ASP A 133 -10.54 3.79 15.50
CA ASP A 133 -11.21 4.97 16.03
C ASP A 133 -10.75 6.22 15.28
N GLU A 134 -11.60 7.24 15.21
CA GLU A 134 -11.32 8.46 14.43
C GLU A 134 -10.01 9.13 14.86
N ASN A 135 -9.74 9.19 16.17
CA ASN A 135 -8.48 9.74 16.71
C ASN A 135 -7.25 8.93 16.24
N VAL A 136 -7.37 7.62 16.14
CA VAL A 136 -6.31 6.74 15.62
C VAL A 136 -6.11 6.99 14.13
N ILE A 137 -7.19 7.19 13.37
CA ILE A 137 -7.12 7.53 11.94
C ILE A 137 -6.39 8.87 11.76
N GLN A 138 -6.69 9.88 12.57
CA GLN A 138 -6.03 11.19 12.52
C GLN A 138 -4.53 11.08 12.80
N GLU A 139 -4.14 10.36 13.87
CA GLU A 139 -2.72 10.16 14.18
C GLU A 139 -1.99 9.34 13.12
N LEU A 140 -2.62 8.29 12.57
CA LEU A 140 -2.07 7.53 11.45
C LEU A 140 -1.90 8.41 10.21
N PHE A 141 -2.85 9.31 9.96
CA PHE A 141 -2.81 10.23 8.83
C PHE A 141 -1.64 11.23 8.95
N LEU A 142 -1.43 11.81 10.14
CA LEU A 142 -0.34 12.75 10.41
C LEU A 142 1.04 12.06 10.45
N SER A 143 1.14 10.87 11.04
CA SER A 143 2.41 10.13 11.19
C SER A 143 3.07 9.70 9.87
N LYS A 144 2.31 9.75 8.77
CA LYS A 144 2.74 9.35 7.42
C LYS A 144 3.14 10.53 6.54
N LEU A 145 3.02 11.76 7.04
CA LEU A 145 3.50 12.95 6.37
C LEU A 145 5.05 12.99 6.40
N PRO A 146 5.68 13.65 5.41
CA PRO A 146 7.12 13.77 5.39
C PRO A 146 7.59 14.86 6.38
N ALA A 147 8.88 14.88 6.70
CA ALA A 147 9.45 15.69 7.79
C ALA A 147 9.25 17.21 7.59
N GLU A 148 9.05 17.66 6.35
CA GLU A 148 8.73 19.05 6.00
C GLU A 148 7.46 19.56 6.70
N PHE A 149 6.57 18.64 7.10
CA PHE A 149 5.32 18.94 7.83
C PHE A 149 5.48 18.88 9.35
N ASP A 150 6.66 18.57 9.91
CA ASP A 150 6.83 18.39 11.37
C ASP A 150 6.40 19.63 12.17
N SER A 151 6.65 20.83 11.65
CA SER A 151 6.22 22.10 12.26
C SER A 151 4.68 22.24 12.27
N LEU A 152 4.01 21.85 11.18
CA LEU A 152 2.54 21.81 11.11
C LEU A 152 1.98 20.75 12.06
N ILE A 153 2.57 19.56 12.10
CA ILE A 153 2.14 18.49 13.01
C ILE A 153 2.29 18.94 14.46
N HIS A 154 3.38 19.64 14.79
CA HIS A 154 3.59 20.21 16.10
C HIS A 154 2.51 21.25 16.45
N SER A 155 2.18 22.17 15.53
CA SER A 155 1.14 23.17 15.80
C SER A 155 -0.25 22.54 15.95
N ILE A 156 -0.55 21.48 15.20
CA ILE A 156 -1.82 20.73 15.33
C ILE A 156 -1.90 20.03 16.69
N ARG A 157 -0.83 19.34 17.11
CA ARG A 157 -0.82 18.54 18.36
C ARG A 157 -0.80 19.40 19.63
N TYR A 158 -0.13 20.54 19.57
CA TYR A 158 0.07 21.44 20.71
C TYR A 158 -0.72 22.73 20.57
N ASP A 159 -1.83 22.72 19.80
CA ASP A 159 -2.70 23.87 19.71
C ASP A 159 -3.21 24.26 21.11
N THR A 160 -2.77 25.45 21.54
CA THR A 160 -3.14 26.09 22.80
C THR A 160 -4.64 26.24 22.99
N GLN A 161 -5.44 26.17 21.91
CA GLN A 161 -6.89 26.25 21.95
C GLN A 161 -7.59 24.90 22.20
N HIS A 162 -6.83 23.80 22.30
CA HIS A 162 -7.36 22.44 22.53
C HIS A 162 -8.46 22.02 21.55
N ARG A 163 -8.41 22.55 20.33
CA ARG A 163 -9.38 22.24 19.30
C ARG A 163 -9.06 20.88 18.69
N ALA A 164 -10.04 19.98 18.70
CA ALA A 164 -9.97 18.76 17.89
C ALA A 164 -10.16 19.12 16.42
N TYR A 165 -9.19 18.79 15.58
CA TYR A 165 -9.31 18.94 14.13
C TYR A 165 -10.06 17.75 13.54
N THR A 166 -11.02 18.02 12.67
CA THR A 166 -11.65 17.00 11.84
C THR A 166 -10.68 16.54 10.74
N LEU A 167 -10.89 15.33 10.21
CA LEU A 167 -10.08 14.81 9.10
C LEU A 167 -10.13 15.71 7.85
N GLU A 168 -11.24 16.43 7.62
CA GLU A 168 -11.38 17.34 6.47
C GLU A 168 -10.58 18.63 6.66
N GLU A 169 -10.55 19.15 7.89
CA GLU A 169 -9.70 20.30 8.24
C GLU A 169 -8.22 19.93 8.11
N LEU A 170 -7.83 18.74 8.56
CA LEU A 170 -6.45 18.24 8.41
C LEU A 170 -6.02 18.16 6.94
N LYS A 171 -6.87 17.61 6.05
CA LYS A 171 -6.59 17.61 4.60
C LYS A 171 -6.36 19.03 4.08
N SER A 172 -7.26 19.95 4.43
CA SER A 172 -7.20 21.34 3.97
C SER A 172 -5.91 22.04 4.44
N LEU A 173 -5.52 21.79 5.69
CA LEU A 173 -4.28 22.32 6.26
C LEU A 173 -3.03 21.80 5.55
N ILE A 174 -2.98 20.49 5.27
CA ILE A 174 -1.86 19.87 4.55
C ILE A 174 -1.74 20.47 3.14
N PHE A 175 -2.85 20.60 2.41
CA PHE A 175 -2.84 21.17 1.06
C PHE A 175 -2.37 22.62 1.05
N TYR A 176 -2.83 23.40 2.02
CA TYR A 176 -2.40 24.79 2.18
C TYR A 176 -0.91 24.89 2.50
N TYR A 177 -0.44 24.08 3.46
CA TYR A 177 0.95 24.06 3.88
C TYR A 177 1.90 23.62 2.74
N GLU A 178 1.53 22.59 1.98
CA GLU A 178 2.29 22.16 0.80
C GLU A 178 2.43 23.30 -0.22
N SER A 179 1.33 24.01 -0.52
CA SER A 179 1.35 25.16 -1.44
C SER A 179 2.24 26.30 -0.93
N LEU A 180 2.20 26.61 0.37
CA LEU A 180 3.08 27.62 0.97
C LEU A 180 4.55 27.23 0.85
N PHE A 181 4.87 25.96 1.11
CA PHE A 181 6.24 25.46 1.04
C PHE A 181 6.78 25.53 -0.39
N GLU A 182 5.98 25.16 -1.39
CA GLU A 182 6.34 25.30 -2.80
C GLU A 182 6.62 26.75 -3.19
N GLN A 183 5.78 27.69 -2.72
CA GLN A 183 5.99 29.12 -2.97
C GLN A 183 7.28 29.65 -2.33
N GLN A 184 7.63 29.19 -1.13
CA GLN A 184 8.86 29.59 -0.46
C GLN A 184 10.10 29.08 -1.20
N ASN A 185 10.10 27.83 -1.63
CA ASN A 185 11.22 27.26 -2.39
C ASN A 185 11.39 27.93 -3.76
N ALA A 186 10.29 28.24 -4.45
CA ALA A 186 10.34 28.96 -5.72
C ALA A 186 11.00 30.35 -5.55
N LYS A 187 10.69 31.06 -4.47
CA LYS A 187 11.30 32.36 -4.16
C LYS A 187 12.79 32.24 -3.86
N GLN A 188 13.21 31.22 -3.11
CA GLN A 188 14.63 30.98 -2.80
C GLN A 188 15.44 30.66 -4.07
N HIS A 189 14.91 29.83 -4.97
CA HIS A 189 15.56 29.54 -6.25
C HIS A 189 15.72 30.79 -7.13
N CYS A 190 14.70 31.65 -7.20
CA CYS A 190 14.78 32.92 -7.95
C CYS A 190 15.85 33.86 -7.38
N GLN A 191 15.95 33.97 -6.05
CA GLN A 191 16.96 34.80 -5.39
C GLN A 191 18.38 34.30 -5.66
N HIS A 192 18.60 32.98 -5.59
CA HIS A 192 19.91 32.39 -5.85
C HIS A 192 20.33 32.55 -7.33
N HIS A 193 19.38 32.46 -8.26
CA HIS A 193 19.66 32.69 -9.68
C HIS A 193 20.02 34.16 -9.97
N GLN A 194 19.32 35.12 -9.36
CA GLN A 194 19.66 36.54 -9.47
C GLN A 194 21.05 36.86 -8.92
N GLN A 195 21.45 36.26 -7.79
CA GLN A 195 22.79 36.47 -7.24
C GLN A 195 23.90 35.92 -8.16
N GLN A 196 23.69 34.76 -8.78
CA GLN A 196 24.66 34.22 -9.75
C GLN A 196 24.80 35.10 -10.99
N GLN A 197 23.69 35.66 -11.53
CA GLN A 197 23.76 36.57 -12.66
C GLN A 197 24.50 37.88 -12.31
N GLN A 198 24.28 38.43 -11.12
CA GLN A 198 25.00 39.63 -10.68
C GLN A 198 26.51 39.38 -10.52
N GLN A 199 26.92 38.20 -10.06
CA GLN A 199 28.34 37.84 -9.99
C GLN A 199 28.98 37.67 -11.37
N GLN A 200 28.26 37.11 -12.36
CA GLN A 200 28.78 37.00 -13.73
C GLN A 200 28.93 38.37 -14.42
N GLN A 201 28.04 39.32 -14.16
CA GLN A 201 28.17 40.68 -14.70
C GLN A 201 29.35 41.46 -14.10
N GLN A 202 29.76 41.16 -12.86
CA GLN A 202 30.92 41.79 -12.22
C GLN A 202 32.27 41.19 -12.65
N GLN A 203 32.28 40.01 -13.28
CA GLN A 203 33.52 39.36 -13.78
C GLN A 203 33.90 39.79 -15.21
N HIS A 204 33.13 40.66 -15.85
CA HIS A 204 33.54 41.36 -17.08
C HIS A 204 33.88 42.82 -16.78
N PRO A 205 35.07 43.14 -16.23
CA PRO A 205 35.53 44.52 -16.26
C PRO A 205 35.67 44.94 -17.73
N MET A 206 34.98 46.03 -18.07
CA MET A 206 35.19 46.79 -19.29
C MET A 206 36.69 46.92 -19.59
N ASN A 207 37.19 46.16 -20.57
CA ASN A 207 38.42 46.49 -21.25
C ASN A 207 38.11 47.73 -22.10
N ASN A 208 38.14 48.90 -21.46
CA ASN A 208 38.18 50.20 -22.14
C ASN A 208 39.52 50.32 -22.85
N PHE A 209 39.63 49.70 -24.03
CA PHE A 209 40.67 50.04 -24.98
C PHE A 209 40.27 51.35 -25.67
N TRP A 210 41.01 52.40 -25.33
CA TRP A 210 41.12 53.62 -26.11
C TRP A 210 41.36 53.29 -27.59
N ILE A 211 40.45 53.69 -28.46
CA ILE A 211 40.69 53.74 -29.91
C ILE A 211 40.90 55.21 -30.27
N PRO A 212 42.08 55.65 -30.74
CA PRO A 212 42.19 56.92 -31.43
C PRO A 212 41.68 56.74 -32.87
N ASN A 213 40.85 57.70 -33.29
CA ASN A 213 40.43 57.92 -34.67
C ASN A 213 41.57 57.67 -35.68
N ARG A 214 41.31 56.84 -36.69
CA ARG A 214 41.41 57.21 -38.12
C ARG A 214 41.12 56.01 -39.05
N PHE A 215 40.65 56.36 -40.24
CA PHE A 215 40.51 55.59 -41.49
C PHE A 215 39.21 54.81 -41.71
N SER A 216 38.36 55.52 -42.46
CA SER A 216 37.43 55.06 -43.49
C SER A 216 37.86 53.83 -44.27
N GLN A 217 36.94 52.87 -44.44
CA GLN A 217 36.54 52.16 -45.68
C GLN A 217 35.42 51.14 -45.34
N PRO A 218 34.51 50.77 -46.29
CA PRO A 218 33.29 50.05 -45.99
C PRO A 218 33.45 48.54 -46.20
N PHE A 219 33.17 47.71 -45.19
CA PHE A 219 33.05 46.27 -45.38
C PHE A 219 31.88 45.70 -44.58
N PHE A 220 30.95 45.10 -45.34
CA PHE A 220 30.03 44.00 -45.04
C PHE A 220 29.48 43.85 -43.61
N HIS A 221 28.17 44.04 -43.49
CA HIS A 221 27.37 43.50 -42.38
C HIS A 221 27.09 42.00 -42.59
N PRO A 222 27.41 41.12 -41.62
CA PRO A 222 26.63 39.92 -41.38
C PRO A 222 25.53 40.25 -40.35
N GLN A 223 24.27 40.14 -40.78
CA GLN A 223 23.12 40.13 -39.88
C GLN A 223 23.10 38.77 -39.15
N PHE A 224 23.46 38.74 -37.87
CA PHE A 224 23.09 37.64 -36.99
C PHE A 224 21.80 38.02 -36.26
N THR A 225 20.67 37.53 -36.78
CA THR A 225 19.41 37.50 -36.05
C THR A 225 19.48 36.36 -35.03
N PHE A 226 19.53 36.71 -33.75
CA PHE A 226 19.27 35.77 -32.67
C PHE A 226 17.79 35.40 -32.71
N ILE A 227 17.49 34.11 -32.88
CA ILE A 227 16.13 33.56 -32.75
C ILE A 227 15.96 33.15 -31.28
N PRO A 228 15.11 33.82 -30.48
CA PRO A 228 14.65 33.22 -29.24
C PRO A 228 13.68 32.08 -29.58
N GLN A 229 13.95 30.89 -29.03
CA GLN A 229 12.99 29.78 -29.04
C GLN A 229 11.71 30.22 -28.32
N ASN A 230 10.62 30.25 -29.09
CA ASN A 230 9.26 30.43 -28.60
C ASN A 230 8.89 29.34 -27.58
N PHE A 231 8.70 29.72 -26.33
CA PHE A 231 7.76 29.03 -25.45
C PHE A 231 6.35 29.48 -25.84
N ALA A 232 5.76 28.77 -26.80
CA ALA A 232 4.36 28.93 -27.15
C ALA A 232 3.51 27.97 -26.30
N ASN A 233 2.77 28.56 -25.35
CA ASN A 233 1.51 28.02 -24.86
C ASN A 233 0.50 27.93 -26.02
N PRO A 234 -0.31 26.86 -26.10
CA PRO A 234 -1.57 26.94 -26.83
C PRO A 234 -2.75 26.53 -25.95
N TYR A 235 -3.57 27.50 -25.56
CA TYR A 235 -4.99 27.27 -25.30
C TYR A 235 -5.81 28.40 -25.93
N THR A 236 -6.35 28.12 -27.11
CA THR A 236 -7.62 28.67 -27.59
C THR A 236 -8.18 27.72 -28.64
N ASN A 237 -9.38 27.19 -28.40
CA ASN A 237 -10.51 27.38 -29.31
C ASN A 237 -11.82 26.85 -28.72
N GLN A 238 -12.85 27.70 -28.79
CA GLN A 238 -14.26 27.36 -28.63
C GLN A 238 -14.90 27.15 -30.02
N GLN A 239 -15.83 26.19 -30.09
CA GLN A 239 -17.03 26.11 -30.95
C GLN A 239 -16.83 26.06 -32.49
N GLN A 240 -17.59 25.31 -33.31
CA GLN A 240 -18.99 24.89 -33.29
C GLN A 240 -19.15 23.80 -34.39
N GLN A 241 -20.06 22.82 -34.23
CA GLN A 241 -20.88 22.29 -35.34
C GLN A 241 -22.06 21.46 -34.81
N GLN A 242 -23.23 21.63 -35.44
CA GLN A 242 -24.55 21.13 -35.03
C GLN A 242 -25.05 19.93 -35.88
N TYR A 243 -25.96 19.15 -35.25
CA TYR A 243 -27.04 18.25 -35.77
C TYR A 243 -26.72 16.83 -36.29
N PRO A 244 -27.69 15.88 -36.32
CA PRO A 244 -28.78 15.57 -35.36
C PRO A 244 -28.98 14.04 -35.08
N MET A 245 -30.02 13.71 -34.28
CA MET A 245 -30.82 12.46 -34.19
C MET A 245 -30.40 11.24 -33.31
N ASN A 246 -31.31 10.95 -32.36
CA ASN A 246 -31.89 9.67 -31.92
C ASN A 246 -31.09 8.45 -31.40
N ASN A 247 -31.70 7.90 -30.32
CA ASN A 247 -31.77 6.52 -29.82
C ASN A 247 -30.67 5.95 -28.88
N PHE A 248 -31.17 5.59 -27.68
CA PHE A 248 -30.88 4.43 -26.81
C PHE A 248 -29.67 3.55 -27.17
N TRP A 249 -28.80 3.26 -26.18
CA TRP A 249 -28.44 1.91 -25.70
C TRP A 249 -27.40 1.99 -24.55
N ILE A 250 -27.56 1.14 -23.54
CA ILE A 250 -26.61 0.89 -22.42
C ILE A 250 -25.46 -0.01 -22.94
N PRO A 251 -24.22 0.07 -22.40
CA PRO A 251 -23.62 -1.17 -21.91
C PRO A 251 -22.70 -1.07 -20.68
N ASN A 252 -22.60 -2.23 -20.04
CA ASN A 252 -21.67 -2.68 -18.99
C ASN A 252 -20.18 -2.45 -19.27
N GLY A 253 -19.40 -2.48 -18.19
CA GLY A 253 -18.12 -3.18 -18.14
C GLY A 253 -16.86 -2.33 -18.21
N PHE A 254 -16.28 -2.01 -17.04
CA PHE A 254 -14.87 -1.62 -16.95
C PHE A 254 -14.07 -2.73 -16.27
N SER A 255 -13.48 -3.57 -17.10
CA SER A 255 -12.30 -4.36 -16.79
C SER A 255 -11.07 -3.44 -16.88
N GLN A 256 -10.25 -3.37 -15.84
CA GLN A 256 -8.91 -2.77 -15.87
C GLN A 256 -7.88 -3.86 -15.53
N PRO A 257 -6.71 -3.89 -16.18
CA PRO A 257 -5.73 -4.96 -16.03
C PRO A 257 -4.89 -4.79 -14.76
N PHE A 258 -4.76 -5.88 -14.00
CA PHE A 258 -3.83 -5.97 -12.87
C PHE A 258 -2.40 -6.21 -13.36
N PHE A 259 -1.50 -5.29 -13.02
CA PHE A 259 -0.06 -5.55 -13.05
C PHE A 259 0.30 -6.52 -11.90
N HIS A 260 0.71 -7.73 -12.25
CA HIS A 260 1.39 -8.65 -11.34
C HIS A 260 2.91 -8.39 -11.36
N PRO A 261 3.55 -7.98 -10.26
CA PRO A 261 4.97 -8.20 -10.11
C PRO A 261 5.20 -9.65 -9.63
N GLN A 262 5.81 -10.47 -10.50
CA GLN A 262 6.40 -11.75 -10.14
C GLN A 262 7.64 -11.49 -9.28
N PHE A 263 7.63 -11.92 -8.03
CA PHE A 263 8.84 -11.95 -7.20
C PHE A 263 9.26 -13.41 -6.96
N THR A 264 10.34 -13.79 -7.63
CA THR A 264 11.04 -15.06 -7.40
C THR A 264 11.89 -14.91 -6.14
N PHE A 265 11.60 -15.69 -5.10
CA PHE A 265 12.44 -15.78 -3.90
C PHE A 265 13.61 -16.74 -4.17
N ILE A 266 14.85 -16.24 -4.06
CA ILE A 266 16.06 -17.06 -3.99
C ILE A 266 16.42 -17.20 -2.50
N PRO A 267 16.45 -18.40 -1.90
CA PRO A 267 16.84 -18.55 -0.50
C PRO A 267 18.35 -18.40 -0.35
N GLN A 268 18.78 -17.45 0.49
CA GLN A 268 20.16 -17.36 0.96
C GLN A 268 20.40 -18.42 2.06
N ASN A 269 21.40 -19.27 1.83
CA ASN A 269 21.94 -20.22 2.79
C ASN A 269 22.48 -19.50 4.03
N PHE A 270 21.93 -19.81 5.21
CA PHE A 270 22.55 -19.45 6.47
C PHE A 270 23.68 -20.44 6.78
N ALA A 271 24.92 -19.99 6.64
CA ALA A 271 26.10 -20.66 7.16
C ALA A 271 26.18 -20.45 8.68
N ASN A 272 26.25 -21.56 9.42
CA ASN A 272 26.36 -21.62 10.87
C ASN A 272 27.86 -21.75 11.23
N PRO A 273 28.49 -20.85 12.02
CA PRO A 273 29.92 -20.95 12.30
C PRO A 273 30.19 -21.40 13.72
N TYR A 274 29.86 -22.64 14.10
CA TYR A 274 30.43 -23.27 15.31
C TYR A 274 30.44 -24.79 15.18
N THR A 275 31.52 -25.33 14.63
CA THR A 275 31.98 -26.69 14.92
C THR A 275 33.46 -26.79 14.57
N ASN A 276 34.32 -26.80 15.59
CA ASN A 276 35.61 -27.45 15.45
C ASN A 276 35.81 -28.41 16.62
N GLN A 277 36.10 -29.63 16.21
CA GLN A 277 36.34 -30.82 17.01
C GLN A 277 37.69 -30.72 17.71
N GLN A 278 37.78 -31.28 18.92
CA GLN A 278 38.97 -32.05 19.28
C GLN A 278 38.55 -33.39 19.88
N GLN A 279 39.18 -34.42 19.32
CA GLN A 279 39.11 -35.82 19.66
C GLN A 279 39.79 -36.07 21.01
N HIS A 280 39.34 -37.07 21.76
CA HIS A 280 40.23 -38.17 22.17
C HIS A 280 39.46 -39.34 22.85
N GLN A 281 39.81 -40.52 22.34
CA GLN A 281 40.01 -41.80 23.04
C GLN A 281 38.80 -42.66 23.44
N THR A 282 38.71 -43.73 22.67
CA THR A 282 38.20 -45.08 22.94
C THR A 282 38.46 -45.60 24.36
N ASN A 283 37.45 -46.23 24.97
CA ASN A 283 37.63 -47.49 25.71
C ASN A 283 36.34 -48.32 25.69
N TYR A 284 36.49 -49.55 25.19
CA TYR A 284 35.52 -50.63 25.19
C TYR A 284 35.52 -51.33 26.56
N ILE A 285 34.34 -51.56 27.15
CA ILE A 285 34.11 -52.68 28.09
C ILE A 285 32.71 -53.25 27.80
N PRO A 286 32.56 -54.53 27.45
CA PRO A 286 31.26 -55.17 27.26
C PRO A 286 30.78 -55.79 28.57
N ILE A 287 29.49 -55.68 28.87
CA ILE A 287 28.86 -56.53 29.89
C ILE A 287 27.62 -57.22 29.31
N SER A 288 27.64 -58.52 29.54
CA SER A 288 26.84 -59.59 29.00
C SER A 288 25.38 -59.56 29.44
N LYS A 289 24.54 -60.17 28.60
CA LYS A 289 23.17 -60.58 28.88
C LYS A 289 23.10 -61.52 30.09
N ARG A 290 22.11 -61.29 30.95
CA ARG A 290 21.20 -62.31 31.48
C ARG A 290 19.80 -61.73 31.54
#